data_AF-A0A1H8XP45-F1
#
_entry.id   AF-A0A1H8XP45-F1
#
_cell.length_a   1.000
_cell.length_b   1.000
_cell.length_c   1.000
_cell.angle_alpha   90.00
_cell.angle_beta   90.00
_cell.angle_gamma   90.00
#
_symmetry.space_group_name_H-M   'P 1'
#
loop_
_entity.id
_entity.type
_entity.pdbx_description
1 polymer ?
#
loop_
_entity_poly.entity_id
_entity_poly.type
_entity_poly.pdbx_seq_one_letter_code
_entity_poly.pdbx_strand_id
1 'polypeptide(L)'
;MPRTTGRWHFVLSLLGGALGVFLALTAAASAQTGDQACIKYYKCISVAKFDCTAVRRDKNVKRVCYKPAQQYLVIWFGSSPYHFCGVEPGMTAKLLAAANKDEFFNESIRSSATEGKYDCRNHTIPEP
;
A
#
# COMPACT_ATOMS: atom_id res chain seq x y z
N MET A 1 46.80 42.23 25.98
CA MET A 1 46.65 41.72 27.36
C MET A 1 46.33 42.88 28.28
N PRO A 2 45.15 42.88 28.90
CA PRO A 2 45.09 42.99 30.36
C PRO A 2 44.30 41.83 30.97
N ARG A 3 44.57 41.62 32.26
CA ARG A 3 44.24 40.48 33.11
C ARG A 3 42.89 40.66 33.82
N THR A 4 42.38 39.51 34.26
CA THR A 4 41.68 39.23 35.54
C THR A 4 40.18 39.54 35.72
N THR A 5 39.44 38.42 35.77
CA THR A 5 38.52 37.98 36.84
C THR A 5 37.30 38.83 37.22
N GLY A 6 36.12 38.23 36.99
CA GLY A 6 34.90 38.53 37.72
C GLY A 6 33.81 37.57 37.25
N ARG A 7 33.52 36.50 37.99
CA ARG A 7 32.56 36.44 39.11
C ARG A 7 31.29 35.74 38.61
N TRP A 8 31.16 34.50 39.06
CA TRP A 8 30.02 33.62 38.90
C TRP A 8 28.73 34.33 39.33
N HIS A 9 27.79 34.46 38.40
CA HIS A 9 26.39 34.66 38.73
C HIS A 9 25.62 33.46 38.20
N PHE A 10 25.41 32.49 39.11
CA PHE A 10 24.30 31.56 39.03
C PHE A 10 23.01 32.39 38.99
N VAL A 11 22.37 32.48 37.84
CA VAL A 11 20.98 32.94 37.75
C VAL A 11 20.12 31.69 37.60
N LEU A 12 19.73 31.14 38.75
CA LEU A 12 18.66 30.17 38.87
C LEU A 12 17.33 30.94 38.76
N SER A 13 16.85 31.17 37.54
CA SER A 13 15.50 31.69 37.32
C SER A 13 14.55 30.53 37.05
N LEU A 14 13.83 30.15 38.11
CA LEU A 14 12.67 29.28 38.08
C LEU A 14 11.46 30.00 37.48
N LEU A 15 10.69 29.22 36.70
CA LEU A 15 9.23 29.28 36.51
C LEU A 15 8.64 30.43 35.64
N GLY A 16 8.26 30.03 34.43
CA GLY A 16 7.27 30.67 33.57
C GLY A 16 7.24 29.89 32.26
N GLY A 17 6.38 28.88 32.07
CA GLY A 17 4.94 29.07 32.02
C GLY A 17 4.51 29.29 30.57
N ALA A 18 4.72 28.30 29.70
CA ALA A 18 4.01 28.19 28.42
C ALA A 18 4.18 26.76 27.91
N LEU A 19 3.14 25.95 28.12
CA LEU A 19 3.00 24.59 27.64
C LEU A 19 2.86 24.63 26.11
N GLY A 20 3.98 24.68 25.39
CA GLY A 20 3.99 24.55 23.93
C GLY A 20 3.62 23.13 23.55
N VAL A 21 2.38 22.92 23.11
CA VAL A 21 1.91 21.65 22.55
C VAL A 21 2.69 21.38 21.26
N PHE A 22 3.73 20.54 21.35
CA PHE A 22 4.38 19.95 20.18
C PHE A 22 3.39 18.98 19.53
N LEU A 23 2.71 19.43 18.47
CA LEU A 23 1.87 18.58 17.64
C LEU A 23 2.79 17.68 16.80
N ALA A 24 3.23 16.57 17.38
CA ALA A 24 3.99 15.54 16.68
C ALA A 24 3.09 14.91 15.61
N LEU A 25 3.28 15.32 14.36
CA LEU A 25 2.63 14.73 13.20
C LEU A 25 3.18 13.31 13.02
N THR A 26 2.51 12.31 13.59
CA THR A 26 2.88 10.91 13.43
C THR A 26 2.60 10.49 12.00
N ALA A 27 3.64 10.49 11.17
CA ALA A 27 3.60 9.82 9.88
C ALA A 27 3.34 8.33 10.14
N ALA A 28 2.12 7.87 9.88
CA ALA A 28 1.80 6.45 9.86
C ALA A 28 2.57 5.82 8.69
N ALA A 29 3.78 5.34 8.96
CA ALA A 29 4.53 4.49 8.06
C ALA A 29 3.66 3.26 7.78
N SER A 30 3.07 3.23 6.58
CA SER A 30 2.33 2.07 6.13
C SER A 30 3.37 0.97 5.94
N ALA A 31 3.29 -0.09 6.73
CA ALA A 31 4.19 -1.23 6.63
C ALA A 31 4.27 -1.66 5.16
N GLN A 32 5.43 -1.46 4.55
CA GLN A 32 5.75 -1.96 3.22
C GLN A 32 5.76 -3.48 3.33
N THR A 33 4.59 -4.09 3.13
CA THR A 33 4.47 -5.54 2.99
C THR A 33 5.36 -5.92 1.82
N GLY A 34 6.36 -6.76 2.13
CA GLY A 34 7.59 -6.95 1.39
C GLY A 34 7.45 -6.97 -0.13
N ASP A 35 8.57 -6.68 -0.80
CA ASP A 35 8.69 -6.61 -2.26
C ASP A 35 8.35 -7.94 -2.99
N GLN A 36 7.82 -8.94 -2.29
CA GLN A 36 7.29 -10.18 -2.84
C GLN A 36 5.82 -10.43 -2.47
N ALA A 37 5.07 -10.91 -3.46
CA ALA A 37 3.73 -11.45 -3.29
C ALA A 37 3.76 -12.96 -3.58
N CYS A 38 3.49 -13.78 -2.56
CA CYS A 38 3.35 -15.23 -2.71
C CYS A 38 1.95 -15.59 -3.17
N ILE A 39 1.76 -15.56 -4.50
CA ILE A 39 0.45 -15.74 -5.16
C ILE A 39 -0.14 -17.09 -4.81
N LYS A 40 -1.40 -17.09 -4.36
CA LYS A 40 -2.12 -18.32 -4.07
C LYS A 40 -2.26 -19.16 -5.34
N TYR A 41 -1.94 -20.45 -5.22
CA TYR A 41 -1.96 -21.42 -6.33
C TYR A 41 -0.93 -21.15 -7.45
N TYR A 42 0.09 -20.33 -7.18
CA TYR A 42 1.18 -20.06 -8.12
C TYR A 42 2.52 -19.91 -7.35
N LYS A 43 3.42 -19.02 -7.79
CA LYS A 43 4.74 -18.75 -7.17
C LYS A 43 4.79 -17.39 -6.49
N CYS A 44 5.82 -17.17 -5.67
CA CYS A 44 6.16 -15.84 -5.19
C CYS A 44 6.79 -15.00 -6.31
N ILE A 45 6.27 -13.79 -6.52
CA ILE A 45 6.77 -12.84 -7.52
C ILE A 45 7.18 -11.54 -6.84
N SER A 46 8.13 -10.80 -7.42
CA SER A 46 8.41 -9.47 -6.92
C SER A 46 7.32 -8.49 -7.35
N VAL A 47 6.88 -7.65 -6.42
CA VAL A 47 5.91 -6.56 -6.66
C VAL A 47 6.53 -5.17 -6.59
N ALA A 48 7.86 -5.08 -6.55
CA ALA A 48 8.59 -3.80 -6.46
C ALA A 48 8.33 -2.86 -7.65
N LYS A 49 8.06 -3.43 -8.84
CA LYS A 49 7.75 -2.67 -10.07
C LYS A 49 6.25 -2.55 -10.35
N PHE A 50 5.40 -2.88 -9.38
CA PHE A 50 3.96 -2.75 -9.52
C PHE A 50 3.51 -1.44 -8.88
N ASP A 51 2.53 -0.79 -9.49
CA ASP A 51 1.80 0.33 -8.92
C ASP A 51 0.83 -0.22 -7.87
N CYS A 52 1.18 -0.07 -6.60
CA CYS A 52 0.46 -0.67 -5.48
C CYS A 52 -0.33 0.37 -4.67
N THR A 53 -1.59 0.08 -4.42
CA THR A 53 -2.48 0.87 -3.55
C THR A 53 -3.01 0.00 -2.41
N ALA A 54 -2.81 0.43 -1.18
CA ALA A 54 -3.44 -0.17 -0.01
C ALA A 54 -4.91 0.28 0.12
N VAL A 55 -5.81 -0.65 0.41
CA VAL A 55 -7.25 -0.41 0.54
C VAL A 55 -7.64 -0.51 2.02
N ARG A 56 -8.02 0.62 2.62
CA ARG A 56 -8.33 0.70 4.05
C ARG A 56 -9.80 0.40 4.40
N ARG A 57 -10.73 0.72 3.50
CA ARG A 57 -12.18 0.67 3.74
C ARG A 57 -12.88 -0.22 2.70
N ASP A 58 -12.67 -1.52 2.84
CA ASP A 58 -13.37 -2.56 2.07
C ASP A 58 -13.36 -3.87 2.86
N LYS A 59 -14.33 -4.75 2.64
CA LYS A 59 -14.50 -5.95 3.48
C LYS A 59 -13.38 -6.95 3.22
N ASN A 60 -13.14 -7.34 1.97
CA ASN A 60 -12.09 -8.33 1.66
C ASN A 60 -10.92 -7.75 0.88
N VAL A 61 -11.11 -6.79 -0.04
CA VAL A 61 -9.99 -6.23 -0.83
C VAL A 61 -9.10 -5.35 0.06
N LYS A 62 -7.83 -5.72 0.24
CA LYS A 62 -6.88 -5.01 1.14
C LYS A 62 -5.73 -4.34 0.43
N ARG A 63 -5.32 -4.83 -0.74
CA ARG A 63 -4.24 -4.25 -1.55
C ARG A 63 -4.47 -4.59 -3.02
N VAL A 64 -4.20 -3.64 -3.88
CA VAL A 64 -4.27 -3.78 -5.34
C VAL A 64 -2.93 -3.35 -5.91
N CYS A 65 -2.28 -4.22 -6.68
CA CYS A 65 -1.03 -3.93 -7.36
C CYS A 65 -1.18 -4.20 -8.85
N TYR A 66 -0.75 -3.28 -9.70
CA TYR A 66 -0.85 -3.42 -11.15
C TYR A 66 0.48 -3.15 -11.83
N LYS A 67 0.83 -3.95 -12.84
CA LYS A 67 2.00 -3.72 -13.70
C LYS A 67 1.49 -3.46 -15.13
N PRO A 68 1.31 -2.18 -15.52
CA PRO A 68 0.63 -1.82 -16.77
C PRO A 68 1.26 -2.45 -18.02
N ALA A 69 2.59 -2.43 -18.10
CA ALA A 69 3.34 -2.99 -19.24
C ALA A 69 3.09 -4.49 -19.48
N GLN A 70 2.59 -5.20 -18.45
CA GLN A 70 2.31 -6.63 -18.49
C GLN A 70 0.82 -6.95 -18.35
N GLN A 71 -0.03 -5.92 -18.23
CA GLN A 71 -1.46 -6.09 -17.93
C GLN A 71 -1.71 -7.04 -16.75
N TYR A 72 -0.86 -6.94 -15.73
CA TYR A 72 -0.78 -7.93 -14.66
C TYR A 72 -1.26 -7.33 -13.34
N LEU A 73 -2.30 -7.93 -12.77
CA LEU A 73 -2.95 -7.45 -11.56
C LEU A 73 -2.78 -8.46 -10.43
N VAL A 74 -2.42 -7.97 -9.25
CA VAL A 74 -2.41 -8.74 -8.01
C VAL A 74 -3.35 -8.07 -7.00
N ILE A 75 -4.30 -8.83 -6.47
CA ILE A 75 -5.25 -8.38 -5.44
C ILE A 75 -5.06 -9.22 -4.18
N TRP A 76 -4.94 -8.56 -3.04
CA TRP A 76 -4.99 -9.21 -1.74
C TRP A 76 -6.43 -9.23 -1.23
N PHE A 77 -6.95 -10.43 -1.03
CA PHE A 77 -8.16 -10.66 -0.24
C PHE A 77 -7.74 -11.06 1.18
N GLY A 78 -7.86 -10.13 2.12
CA GLY A 78 -7.20 -10.27 3.42
C GLY A 78 -5.68 -10.32 3.27
N SER A 79 -5.05 -11.42 3.72
CA SER A 79 -3.61 -11.67 3.58
C SER A 79 -3.22 -12.47 2.33
N SER A 80 -4.20 -13.00 1.58
CA SER A 80 -3.94 -13.90 0.44
C SER A 80 -3.90 -13.12 -0.88
N PRO A 81 -2.74 -13.05 -1.57
CA PRO A 81 -2.66 -12.46 -2.89
C PRO A 81 -3.12 -13.45 -3.97
N TYR A 82 -3.87 -12.94 -4.94
CA TYR A 82 -4.30 -13.63 -6.15
C TYR A 82 -3.90 -12.81 -7.36
N HIS A 83 -3.65 -13.46 -8.48
CA HIS A 83 -3.21 -12.81 -9.69
C HIS A 83 -4.24 -12.91 -10.82
N PHE A 84 -4.21 -11.92 -11.71
CA PHE A 84 -5.10 -11.82 -12.86
C PHE A 84 -4.31 -11.27 -14.04
N CYS A 85 -4.46 -11.93 -15.20
CA CYS A 85 -3.63 -11.71 -16.38
C CYS A 85 -4.48 -11.09 -17.50
N GLY A 86 -3.85 -10.27 -18.35
CA GLY A 86 -4.55 -9.59 -19.46
C GLY A 86 -5.54 -8.53 -19.00
N VAL A 87 -5.36 -7.98 -17.78
CA VAL A 87 -6.28 -6.97 -17.25
C VAL A 87 -6.09 -5.65 -17.98
N GLU A 88 -7.16 -5.18 -18.60
CA GLU A 88 -7.20 -3.94 -19.38
C GLU A 88 -6.76 -2.71 -18.54
N PRO A 89 -6.03 -1.76 -19.15
CA PRO A 89 -5.68 -0.52 -18.49
C PRO A 89 -6.92 0.22 -17.94
N GLY A 90 -6.78 0.84 -16.77
CA GLY A 90 -7.86 1.59 -16.12
C GLY A 90 -8.87 0.73 -15.34
N MET A 91 -8.87 -0.60 -15.48
CA MET A 91 -9.70 -1.48 -14.65
C MET A 91 -9.37 -1.33 -13.16
N THR A 92 -8.09 -1.17 -12.83
CA THR A 92 -7.64 -0.95 -11.44
C THR A 92 -8.10 0.39 -10.88
N ALA A 93 -8.12 1.46 -11.69
CA ALA A 93 -8.65 2.76 -11.28
C ALA A 93 -10.15 2.66 -10.97
N LYS A 94 -10.92 1.96 -11.82
CA LYS A 94 -12.35 1.71 -11.59
C LYS A 94 -12.58 0.89 -10.32
N LEU A 95 -11.81 -0.19 -10.11
CA LEU A 95 -11.86 -0.99 -8.88
C LEU A 95 -11.57 -0.13 -7.64
N LEU A 96 -10.54 0.72 -7.67
CA LEU A 96 -10.16 1.54 -6.52
C LEU A 96 -11.21 2.64 -6.23
N ALA A 97 -11.86 3.16 -7.26
CA ALA A 97 -12.92 4.16 -7.16
C ALA A 97 -14.29 3.57 -6.77
N ALA A 98 -14.49 2.27 -6.90
CA ALA A 98 -15.75 1.62 -6.59
C ALA A 98 -16.13 1.79 -5.10
N ALA A 99 -17.41 2.06 -4.86
CA ALA A 99 -17.98 2.17 -3.52
C ALA A 99 -17.87 0.84 -2.75
N ASN A 100 -18.05 -0.27 -3.46
CA ASN A 100 -17.86 -1.63 -2.98
C ASN A 100 -16.91 -2.37 -3.93
N LYS A 101 -15.71 -2.70 -3.47
CA LYS A 101 -14.65 -3.26 -4.32
C LYS A 101 -14.80 -4.76 -4.50
N ASP A 102 -15.36 -5.43 -3.50
CA ASP A 102 -15.73 -6.84 -3.58
C ASP A 102 -16.79 -7.08 -4.67
N GLU A 103 -17.81 -6.22 -4.73
CA GLU A 103 -18.87 -6.29 -5.74
C GLU A 103 -18.32 -6.01 -7.14
N PHE A 104 -17.58 -4.90 -7.32
CA PHE A 104 -16.93 -4.58 -8.58
C PHE A 104 -16.00 -5.71 -9.04
N PHE A 105 -15.20 -6.29 -8.14
CA PHE A 105 -14.34 -7.42 -8.45
C PHE A 105 -15.14 -8.60 -8.99
N ASN A 106 -16.24 -8.98 -8.33
CA ASN A 106 -17.04 -10.13 -8.74
C ASN A 106 -17.69 -9.91 -10.12
N GLU A 107 -18.17 -8.70 -10.40
CA GLU A 107 -18.88 -8.39 -11.65
C GLU A 107 -17.93 -8.15 -12.83
N SER A 108 -16.82 -7.42 -12.61
CA SER A 108 -16.00 -6.87 -13.70
C SER A 108 -14.65 -7.56 -13.89
N ILE A 109 -14.11 -8.23 -12.86
CA ILE A 109 -12.80 -8.88 -12.92
C ILE A 109 -12.95 -10.40 -12.91
N ARG A 110 -13.69 -10.92 -11.92
CA ARG A 110 -14.04 -12.34 -11.88
C ARG A 110 -15.02 -12.65 -12.99
N SER A 111 -16.17 -11.97 -13.09
CA SER A 111 -17.17 -12.09 -14.16
C SER A 111 -17.83 -13.48 -14.35
N SER A 112 -17.24 -14.60 -13.89
CA SER A 112 -17.88 -15.93 -13.87
C SER A 112 -17.44 -16.77 -12.66
N ALA A 113 -18.28 -17.74 -12.27
CA ALA A 113 -18.03 -18.59 -11.11
C ALA A 113 -16.89 -19.60 -11.35
N THR A 114 -16.74 -20.08 -12.59
CA THR A 114 -15.88 -21.20 -12.99
C THR A 114 -14.52 -20.74 -13.52
N GLU A 115 -14.51 -19.76 -14.42
CA GLU A 115 -13.30 -19.22 -15.04
C GLU A 115 -13.44 -17.72 -15.22
N GLY A 116 -12.63 -16.96 -14.49
CA GLY A 116 -12.78 -15.51 -14.52
C GLY A 116 -12.31 -14.89 -15.83
N LYS A 117 -12.86 -13.73 -16.22
CA LYS A 117 -12.46 -13.00 -17.46
C LYS A 117 -10.94 -12.86 -17.58
N TYR A 118 -10.26 -12.68 -16.45
CA TYR A 118 -8.80 -12.47 -16.35
C TYR A 118 -8.07 -13.60 -15.60
N ASP A 119 -8.62 -14.81 -15.58
CA ASP A 119 -7.98 -15.95 -14.93
C ASP A 119 -6.66 -16.32 -15.63
N CYS A 120 -5.55 -16.25 -14.90
CA CYS A 120 -4.22 -16.53 -15.43
C CYS A 120 -4.04 -17.98 -15.96
N ARG A 121 -4.97 -18.92 -15.68
CA ARG A 121 -4.94 -20.26 -16.29
C ARG A 121 -5.32 -20.24 -17.77
N ASN A 122 -6.09 -19.23 -18.19
CA ASN A 122 -6.59 -19.06 -19.56
C ASN A 122 -5.86 -17.94 -20.32
N HIS A 123 -4.85 -17.33 -19.69
CA HIS A 123 -4.10 -16.20 -20.22
C HIS A 123 -2.59 -16.47 -20.07
N THR A 124 -1.78 -15.84 -20.91
CA THR A 124 -0.32 -15.92 -20.74
C THR A 124 0.09 -15.21 -19.46
N ILE A 125 0.72 -15.95 -18.55
CA ILE A 125 1.29 -15.39 -17.32
C ILE A 125 2.55 -14.61 -17.68
N PRO A 126 2.65 -13.30 -17.38
CA PRO A 126 3.84 -12.53 -17.68
C PRO A 126 5.04 -13.03 -16.87
N GLU A 127 6.21 -13.03 -17.50
CA GLU A 127 7.45 -13.32 -16.77
C GLU A 127 7.69 -12.26 -15.68
N PRO A 128 8.07 -12.67 -14.45
CA PRO A 128 8.21 -11.77 -13.30
C PRO A 128 9.16 -10.58 -13.53
#